data_AF-A0A9E5WPQ9-F1
#
_entry.id   AF-A0A9E5WPQ9-F1
#
_cell.length_a   1.000
_cell.length_b   1.000
_cell.length_c   1.000
_cell.angle_alpha   90.00
_cell.angle_beta   90.00
_cell.angle_gamma   90.00
#
_symmetry.space_group_name_H-M   'P 1'
#
loop_
_entity.id
_entity.type
_entity.pdbx_description
1 polymer ?
#
loop_
_entity_poly.entity_id
_entity_poly.type
_entity_poly.pdbx_seq_one_letter_code
_entity_poly.pdbx_strand_id
1 'polypeptide(L)'
;RWATWAAVASWFPWGWREPVYFEYGDTVYYQGDTVYYGDQPVASAEEYAAQAQEIAEAAPEPTQETEWLSLGVFALTQEGDDAPNPTLYLQLAVSKDGLIAGTFFDEASEVAKPLEGAVDKESQRSAWTVVDKKWPVMEAGIANLTKDTVPVLIHFEDGQTQRWLLVRLEEPMEAQAGQSDQSSEN
;
A
#
# COMPACT_ATOMS: atom_id res chain seq x y z
N ARG A 1 12.73 3.06 10.54
CA ARG A 1 13.01 3.36 9.12
C ARG A 1 12.08 2.60 8.21
N TRP A 2 11.22 3.29 7.46
CA TRP A 2 10.36 2.62 6.49
C TRP A 2 11.17 2.02 5.35
N ALA A 3 10.53 1.08 4.68
CA ALA A 3 11.13 0.36 3.57
C ALA A 3 11.49 1.30 2.40
N THR A 4 12.75 1.23 1.98
CA THR A 4 13.20 1.69 0.65
C THR A 4 13.01 0.56 -0.35
N TRP A 5 13.04 0.86 -1.66
CA TRP A 5 13.04 -0.19 -2.68
C TRP A 5 14.14 -1.24 -2.46
N ALA A 6 15.35 -0.81 -2.11
CA ALA A 6 16.47 -1.73 -1.85
C ALA A 6 16.16 -2.69 -0.69
N ALA A 7 15.48 -2.20 0.35
CA ALA A 7 15.04 -3.03 1.47
C ALA A 7 13.96 -4.03 1.02
N VAL A 8 12.94 -3.59 0.27
CA VAL A 8 11.88 -4.45 -0.26
C VAL A 8 12.44 -5.53 -1.20
N ALA A 9 13.27 -5.13 -2.17
CA ALA A 9 13.85 -6.07 -3.13
C ALA A 9 14.76 -7.11 -2.47
N SER A 10 15.47 -6.73 -1.40
CA SER A 10 16.30 -7.65 -0.61
C SER A 10 15.49 -8.52 0.35
N TRP A 11 14.30 -8.05 0.76
CA TRP A 11 13.39 -8.77 1.65
C TRP A 11 12.75 -9.96 0.94
N PHE A 12 12.33 -9.77 -0.31
CA PHE A 12 11.74 -10.83 -1.10
C PHE A 12 12.79 -11.84 -1.60
N PRO A 13 12.54 -13.16 -1.48
CA PRO A 13 13.42 -14.20 -2.02
C PRO A 13 13.29 -14.37 -3.55
N TRP A 14 12.62 -13.44 -4.24
CA TRP A 14 12.23 -13.57 -5.65
C TRP A 14 13.28 -13.08 -6.63
N GLY A 15 14.35 -12.44 -6.15
CA GLY A 15 15.48 -12.01 -6.98
C GLY A 15 15.16 -10.84 -7.92
N TRP A 16 14.18 -10.01 -7.56
CA TRP A 16 13.86 -8.79 -8.29
C TRP A 16 15.06 -7.83 -8.32
N ARG A 17 15.28 -7.23 -9.48
CA ARG A 17 16.38 -6.27 -9.70
C ARG A 17 15.87 -4.88 -10.00
N GLU A 18 14.80 -4.78 -10.79
CA GLU A 18 14.23 -3.53 -11.23
C GLU A 18 12.81 -3.36 -10.67
N PRO A 19 12.48 -2.18 -10.13
CA PRO A 19 11.13 -1.88 -9.68
C PRO A 19 10.21 -1.69 -10.89
N VAL A 20 8.98 -2.21 -10.79
CA VAL A 20 7.88 -1.80 -11.67
C VAL A 20 7.08 -0.73 -10.95
N TYR A 21 7.00 0.45 -11.56
CA TYR A 21 6.19 1.56 -11.06
C TYR A 21 4.87 1.63 -11.81
N PHE A 22 3.78 1.85 -11.07
CA PHE A 22 2.43 2.03 -11.58
C PHE A 22 2.01 3.47 -11.30
N GLU A 23 2.13 4.35 -12.29
CA GLU A 23 1.72 5.74 -12.16
C GLU A 23 0.27 5.88 -12.64
N TYR A 24 -0.67 5.62 -11.73
CA TYR A 24 -2.10 5.62 -12.09
C TYR A 24 -2.58 7.01 -12.54
N GLY A 25 -3.22 7.00 -13.71
CA GLY A 25 -3.64 8.14 -14.53
C GLY A 25 -2.51 8.96 -15.16
N ASP A 26 -1.29 8.40 -15.21
CA ASP A 26 -0.23 8.82 -16.13
C ASP A 26 0.16 7.64 -17.05
N THR A 27 1.06 6.76 -16.62
CA THR A 27 1.47 5.61 -17.42
C THR A 27 0.48 4.45 -17.38
N VAL A 28 -0.37 4.36 -16.36
CA VAL A 28 -1.47 3.40 -16.29
C VAL A 28 -2.80 4.11 -16.17
N TYR A 29 -3.65 4.12 -17.19
CA TYR A 29 -4.87 4.94 -17.20
C TYR A 29 -6.06 4.24 -17.84
N TYR A 30 -7.24 4.74 -17.52
CA TYR A 30 -8.52 4.24 -18.03
C TYR A 30 -8.99 5.16 -19.17
N GLN A 31 -9.35 4.57 -20.30
CA GLN A 31 -10.02 5.26 -21.40
C GLN A 31 -11.26 4.45 -21.79
N GLY A 32 -12.44 4.96 -21.39
CA GLY A 32 -13.68 4.17 -21.44
C GLY A 32 -13.52 2.92 -20.56
N ASP A 33 -13.89 1.76 -21.11
CA ASP A 33 -13.82 0.48 -20.40
C ASP A 33 -12.48 -0.24 -20.58
N THR A 34 -11.44 0.42 -21.09
CA THR A 34 -10.12 -0.18 -21.34
C THR A 34 -9.05 0.47 -20.46
N VAL A 35 -8.21 -0.37 -19.86
CA VAL A 35 -7.01 0.03 -19.12
C VAL A 35 -5.81 -0.06 -20.03
N TYR A 36 -4.99 0.99 -20.02
CA TYR A 36 -3.78 1.11 -20.81
C TYR A 36 -2.55 1.16 -19.92
N TYR A 37 -1.46 0.56 -20.38
CA TYR A 37 -0.10 0.83 -19.91
C TYR A 37 0.67 1.51 -21.05
N GLY A 38 0.94 2.81 -20.90
CA GLY A 38 1.38 3.66 -22.01
C GLY A 38 0.35 3.66 -23.14
N ASP A 39 0.76 3.20 -24.32
CA ASP A 39 -0.12 3.09 -25.50
C ASP A 39 -0.70 1.68 -25.68
N GLN A 40 -0.39 0.73 -24.79
CA GLN A 40 -0.81 -0.66 -24.92
C GLN A 40 -2.05 -0.93 -24.09
N PRO A 41 -3.17 -1.41 -24.69
CA PRO A 41 -4.31 -1.90 -23.91
C PRO A 41 -3.91 -3.19 -23.20
N VAL A 42 -4.14 -3.26 -21.88
CA VAL A 42 -3.72 -4.40 -21.05
C VAL A 42 -4.89 -5.24 -20.55
N ALA A 43 -6.06 -4.63 -20.35
CA ALA A 43 -7.27 -5.29 -19.87
C ALA A 43 -8.49 -4.38 -20.07
N SER A 44 -9.69 -4.92 -19.94
CA SER A 44 -10.86 -4.09 -19.62
C SER A 44 -10.80 -3.58 -18.17
N ALA A 45 -11.58 -2.54 -17.85
CA ALA A 45 -11.69 -2.00 -16.50
C ALA A 45 -12.16 -3.05 -15.48
N GLU A 46 -13.13 -3.88 -15.89
CA GLU A 46 -13.66 -4.98 -15.07
C GLU A 46 -12.60 -6.07 -14.84
N GLU A 47 -11.90 -6.51 -15.88
CA GLU A 47 -10.83 -7.51 -15.76
C GLU A 47 -9.67 -7.01 -14.89
N TYR A 48 -9.32 -5.72 -15.00
CA TYR A 48 -8.23 -5.15 -14.21
C TYR A 48 -8.56 -5.08 -12.71
N ALA A 49 -9.80 -4.71 -12.38
CA ALA A 49 -10.32 -4.74 -11.01
C ALA A 49 -10.44 -6.18 -10.47
N ALA A 50 -10.89 -7.13 -11.29
CA ALA A 50 -10.96 -8.53 -10.92
C ALA A 50 -9.57 -9.12 -10.62
N GLN A 51 -8.55 -8.77 -11.41
CA GLN A 51 -7.16 -9.16 -11.11
C GLN A 51 -6.68 -8.61 -9.76
N ALA A 52 -7.01 -7.34 -9.43
CA ALA A 52 -6.66 -6.78 -8.14
C ALA A 52 -7.35 -7.55 -6.99
N GLN A 53 -8.61 -7.92 -7.16
CA GLN A 53 -9.32 -8.76 -6.20
C GLN A 53 -8.68 -10.14 -6.05
N GLU A 54 -8.31 -10.80 -7.15
CA GLU A 54 -7.62 -12.09 -7.13
C GLU A 54 -6.27 -12.01 -6.40
N ILE A 55 -5.52 -10.94 -6.60
CA ILE A 55 -4.27 -10.68 -5.87
C ILE A 55 -4.55 -10.53 -4.37
N ALA A 56 -5.56 -9.75 -3.98
CA ALA A 56 -5.91 -9.55 -2.58
C ALA A 56 -6.37 -10.86 -1.91
N GLU A 57 -7.17 -11.67 -2.60
CA GLU A 57 -7.67 -12.98 -2.13
C GLU A 57 -6.59 -14.07 -2.08
N ALA A 58 -5.49 -13.90 -2.82
CA ALA A 58 -4.37 -14.84 -2.83
C ALA A 58 -3.55 -14.83 -1.53
N ALA A 59 -3.91 -14.00 -0.54
CA ALA A 59 -3.26 -13.92 0.76
C ALA A 59 -3.51 -15.17 1.62
N PRO A 60 -2.54 -16.08 1.85
CA PRO A 60 -2.68 -17.08 2.89
C PRO A 60 -2.71 -16.47 4.30
N GLU A 61 -3.30 -17.20 5.24
CA GLU A 61 -3.27 -16.86 6.66
C GLU A 61 -1.82 -16.79 7.18
N PRO A 62 -1.42 -15.69 7.82
CA PRO A 62 -0.10 -15.58 8.40
C PRO A 62 0.07 -16.54 9.58
N THR A 63 1.30 -17.01 9.78
CA THR A 63 1.66 -17.85 10.93
C THR A 63 2.37 -17.02 12.00
N GLN A 64 2.60 -17.60 13.17
CA GLN A 64 3.39 -16.93 14.23
C GLN A 64 4.85 -16.68 13.82
N GLU A 65 5.36 -17.44 12.85
CA GLU A 65 6.72 -17.30 12.31
C GLU A 65 6.79 -16.30 11.14
N THR A 66 5.66 -15.74 10.71
CA THR A 66 5.63 -14.79 9.61
C THR A 66 6.33 -13.51 10.05
N GLU A 67 7.49 -13.25 9.45
CA GLU A 67 8.23 -12.01 9.63
C GLU A 67 7.66 -10.91 8.71
N TRP A 68 7.72 -9.66 9.18
CA TRP A 68 7.12 -8.52 8.51
C TRP A 68 8.13 -7.40 8.28
N LEU A 69 8.10 -6.83 7.07
CA LEU A 69 8.75 -5.57 6.74
C LEU A 69 7.70 -4.46 6.73
N SER A 70 7.88 -3.45 7.60
CA SER A 70 7.00 -2.27 7.61
C SER A 70 7.18 -1.45 6.32
N LEU A 71 6.08 -1.24 5.59
CA LEU A 71 6.05 -0.38 4.40
C LEU A 71 5.79 1.07 4.79
N GLY A 72 5.07 1.30 5.89
CA GLY A 72 4.90 2.60 6.52
C GLY A 72 3.48 2.87 7.00
N VAL A 73 3.30 4.10 7.48
CA VAL A 73 1.99 4.67 7.77
C VAL A 73 1.71 5.75 6.73
N PHE A 74 0.52 5.71 6.16
CA PHE A 74 0.11 6.55 5.06
C PHE A 74 -1.19 7.26 5.43
N ALA A 75 -1.28 8.54 5.14
CA ALA A 75 -2.57 9.22 5.00
C ALA A 75 -3.16 8.89 3.63
N LEU A 76 -4.45 8.56 3.58
CA LEU A 76 -5.21 8.32 2.35
C LEU A 76 -6.02 9.57 2.01
N THR A 77 -5.78 10.12 0.84
CA THR A 77 -6.40 11.37 0.35
C THR A 77 -7.01 11.16 -1.01
N GLN A 78 -8.17 11.76 -1.27
CA GLN A 78 -8.74 11.73 -2.60
C GLN A 78 -7.89 12.65 -3.49
N GLU A 79 -7.60 12.20 -4.71
CA GLU A 79 -6.76 12.98 -5.60
C GLU A 79 -7.43 14.31 -5.99
N GLY A 80 -6.68 15.42 -5.88
CA GLY A 80 -7.17 16.76 -6.15
C GLY A 80 -7.86 17.44 -4.96
N ASP A 81 -7.96 16.76 -3.82
CA ASP A 81 -8.41 17.37 -2.57
C ASP A 81 -7.21 17.94 -1.80
N ASP A 82 -7.13 19.28 -1.73
CA ASP A 82 -6.12 20.00 -0.93
C ASP A 82 -6.49 20.03 0.57
N ALA A 83 -7.35 19.10 1.03
CA ALA A 83 -7.80 19.04 2.40
C ALA A 83 -6.58 18.95 3.35
N PRO A 84 -6.34 19.98 4.18
CA PRO A 84 -5.09 20.09 4.93
C PRO A 84 -4.95 19.03 6.03
N ASN A 85 -6.03 18.31 6.35
CA ASN A 85 -6.09 17.35 7.44
C ASN A 85 -6.75 16.05 6.94
N PRO A 86 -5.98 15.07 6.42
CA PRO A 86 -6.51 13.75 6.13
C PRO A 86 -7.02 13.09 7.42
N THR A 87 -8.13 12.36 7.35
CA THR A 87 -8.68 11.60 8.49
C THR A 87 -8.56 10.10 8.29
N LEU A 88 -8.15 9.65 7.11
CA LEU A 88 -8.03 8.24 6.77
C LEU A 88 -6.56 7.85 6.73
N TYR A 89 -6.21 6.77 7.43
CA TYR A 89 -4.84 6.31 7.58
C TYR A 89 -4.72 4.81 7.33
N LEU A 90 -3.60 4.39 6.77
CA LEU A 90 -3.23 2.99 6.58
C LEU A 90 -1.86 2.75 7.17
N GLN A 91 -1.74 1.74 8.02
CA GLN A 91 -0.45 1.12 8.33
C GLN A 91 -0.33 -0.15 7.49
N LEU A 92 0.76 -0.29 6.75
CA LEU A 92 1.00 -1.46 5.89
C LEU A 92 2.35 -2.12 6.20
N ALA A 93 2.36 -3.45 6.17
CA ALA A 93 3.55 -4.28 6.25
C ALA A 93 3.46 -5.46 5.27
N VAL A 94 4.62 -6.01 4.89
CA VAL A 94 4.71 -7.09 3.93
C VAL A 94 5.60 -8.24 4.41
N SER A 95 5.16 -9.48 4.23
CA SER A 95 5.95 -10.67 4.56
C SER A 95 6.92 -11.06 3.44
N LYS A 96 7.86 -11.97 3.72
CA LYS A 96 8.77 -12.52 2.70
C LYS A 96 8.06 -13.31 1.60
N ASP A 97 6.88 -13.83 1.91
CA ASP A 97 6.07 -14.62 0.98
C ASP A 97 5.07 -13.77 0.17
N GLY A 98 5.09 -12.45 0.37
CA GLY A 98 4.20 -11.54 -0.35
C GLY A 98 2.90 -11.21 0.35
N LEU A 99 2.69 -11.64 1.60
CA LEU A 99 1.49 -11.25 2.35
C LEU A 99 1.53 -9.77 2.70
N ILE A 100 0.40 -9.08 2.53
CA ILE A 100 0.18 -7.73 3.03
C ILE A 100 -0.73 -7.84 4.25
N ALA A 101 -0.31 -7.22 5.34
CA ALA A 101 -1.13 -7.03 6.52
C ALA A 101 -1.07 -5.57 6.96
N GLY A 102 -2.12 -5.11 7.62
CA GLY A 102 -2.19 -3.73 8.04
C GLY A 102 -3.40 -3.37 8.86
N THR A 103 -3.53 -2.07 9.08
CA THR A 103 -4.69 -1.47 9.74
C THR A 103 -5.11 -0.25 8.95
N PHE A 104 -6.37 -0.20 8.56
CA PHE A 104 -7.05 1.02 8.15
C PHE A 104 -7.62 1.69 9.38
N PHE A 105 -7.44 3.00 9.51
CA PHE A 105 -7.97 3.80 10.61
C PHE A 105 -8.66 5.05 10.05
N ASP A 106 -9.92 5.25 10.44
CA ASP A 106 -10.67 6.46 10.18
C ASP A 106 -10.76 7.27 11.49
N GLU A 107 -10.00 8.36 11.55
CA GLU A 107 -9.91 9.26 12.70
C GLU A 107 -11.24 9.97 12.99
N ALA A 108 -12.05 10.26 11.96
CA ALA A 108 -13.32 10.97 12.14
C ALA A 108 -14.36 10.10 12.88
N SER A 109 -14.30 8.78 12.68
CA SER A 109 -15.19 7.81 13.33
C SER A 109 -14.52 7.00 14.46
N GLU A 110 -13.22 7.19 14.67
CA GLU A 110 -12.38 6.40 15.58
C GLU A 110 -12.43 4.88 15.31
N VAL A 111 -12.66 4.48 14.06
CA VAL A 111 -12.78 3.08 13.66
C VAL A 111 -11.48 2.57 13.06
N ALA A 112 -10.96 1.48 13.64
CA ALA A 112 -9.87 0.69 13.06
C ALA A 112 -10.41 -0.60 12.43
N LYS A 113 -9.88 -0.97 11.27
CA LYS A 113 -10.19 -2.22 10.57
C LYS A 113 -8.90 -2.92 10.14
N PRO A 114 -8.74 -4.23 10.37
CA PRO A 114 -7.58 -4.95 9.88
C PRO A 114 -7.63 -5.06 8.35
N LEU A 115 -6.46 -5.03 7.72
CA LEU A 115 -6.27 -5.19 6.29
C LEU A 115 -5.51 -6.48 6.00
N GLU A 116 -5.85 -7.11 4.89
CA GLU A 116 -5.16 -8.27 4.31
C GLU A 116 -5.01 -8.11 2.80
N GLY A 117 -4.02 -8.78 2.23
CA GLY A 117 -3.79 -8.76 0.80
C GLY A 117 -2.50 -9.47 0.42
N ALA A 118 -2.08 -9.31 -0.83
CA ALA A 118 -0.84 -9.89 -1.30
C ALA A 118 -0.12 -9.03 -2.34
N VAL A 119 1.14 -9.38 -2.55
CA VAL A 119 1.98 -8.91 -3.65
C VAL A 119 2.03 -10.00 -4.70
N ASP A 120 1.66 -9.65 -5.93
CA ASP A 120 1.85 -10.52 -7.07
C ASP A 120 3.32 -10.55 -7.48
N LYS A 121 3.90 -11.76 -7.47
CA LYS A 121 5.32 -11.97 -7.73
C LYS A 121 5.72 -11.61 -9.17
N GLU A 122 4.82 -11.79 -10.13
CA GLU A 122 5.12 -11.63 -11.55
C GLU A 122 5.04 -10.17 -11.97
N SER A 123 3.98 -9.47 -11.61
CA SER A 123 3.73 -8.08 -12.00
C SER A 123 4.29 -7.03 -11.04
N GLN A 124 4.63 -7.41 -9.80
CA GLN A 124 4.93 -6.50 -8.68
C GLN A 124 3.74 -5.61 -8.25
N ARG A 125 2.51 -5.91 -8.71
CA ARG A 125 1.29 -5.30 -8.18
C ARG A 125 1.05 -5.80 -6.75
N SER A 126 0.42 -4.96 -5.96
CA SER A 126 0.01 -5.23 -4.60
C SER A 126 -1.44 -4.85 -4.47
N ALA A 127 -2.25 -5.73 -3.90
CA ALA A 127 -3.65 -5.45 -3.66
C ALA A 127 -4.03 -5.89 -2.26
N TRP A 128 -4.88 -5.10 -1.59
CA TRP A 128 -5.34 -5.37 -0.24
C TRP A 128 -6.77 -4.86 -0.02
N THR A 129 -7.43 -5.43 0.97
CA THR A 129 -8.82 -5.17 1.36
C THR A 129 -8.94 -5.26 2.88
N VAL A 130 -10.11 -4.91 3.42
CA VAL A 130 -10.44 -5.19 4.82
C VAL A 130 -10.62 -6.69 4.99
N VAL A 131 -10.10 -7.25 6.09
CA VAL A 131 -10.26 -8.68 6.41
C VAL A 131 -11.73 -9.11 6.32
N ASP A 132 -11.99 -10.28 5.74
CA ASP A 132 -13.32 -10.84 5.49
C ASP A 132 -14.19 -10.01 4.51
N LYS A 133 -13.58 -9.12 3.71
CA LYS A 133 -14.29 -8.33 2.68
C LYS A 133 -13.66 -8.52 1.31
N LYS A 134 -14.51 -8.70 0.30
CA LYS A 134 -14.10 -8.73 -1.11
C LYS A 134 -13.88 -7.32 -1.69
N TRP A 135 -14.58 -6.32 -1.16
CA TRP A 135 -14.58 -4.95 -1.67
C TRP A 135 -14.68 -3.93 -0.51
N PRO A 136 -14.19 -2.68 -0.69
CA PRO A 136 -13.36 -2.25 -1.83
C PRO A 136 -11.95 -2.84 -1.79
N VAL A 137 -11.35 -3.04 -2.97
CA VAL A 137 -9.95 -3.47 -3.10
C VAL A 137 -9.10 -2.27 -3.44
N MET A 138 -8.04 -2.04 -2.67
CA MET A 138 -7.04 -1.03 -2.96
C MET A 138 -5.85 -1.68 -3.65
N GLU A 139 -5.24 -0.99 -4.62
CA GLU A 139 -4.02 -1.48 -5.25
C GLU A 139 -2.97 -0.39 -5.54
N ALA A 140 -1.71 -0.84 -5.54
CA ALA A 140 -0.52 -0.06 -5.88
C ALA A 140 0.62 -0.98 -6.34
N GLY A 141 1.65 -0.44 -6.96
CA GLY A 141 2.92 -1.17 -7.09
C GLY A 141 3.63 -1.30 -5.74
N ILE A 142 4.21 -2.47 -5.44
CA ILE A 142 5.00 -2.65 -4.21
C ILE A 142 6.20 -1.69 -4.15
N ALA A 143 6.76 -1.35 -5.32
CA ALA A 143 7.82 -0.35 -5.42
C ALA A 143 7.29 1.08 -5.17
N ASN A 144 6.08 1.41 -5.63
CA ASN A 144 5.44 2.70 -5.34
C ASN A 144 5.24 2.87 -3.82
N LEU A 145 4.89 1.80 -3.09
CA LEU A 145 4.79 1.78 -1.61
C LEU A 145 6.14 1.97 -0.88
N THR A 146 7.21 2.35 -1.58
CA THR A 146 8.49 2.82 -1.00
C THR A 146 8.75 4.32 -1.22
N LYS A 147 7.79 5.03 -1.83
CA LYS A 147 7.82 6.49 -2.10
C LYS A 147 7.04 7.27 -1.05
N ASP A 148 7.26 8.59 -1.02
CA ASP A 148 6.55 9.51 -0.12
C ASP A 148 5.11 9.75 -0.56
N THR A 149 4.84 9.67 -1.86
CA THR A 149 3.51 9.77 -2.44
C THR A 149 3.29 8.59 -3.39
N VAL A 150 2.14 7.93 -3.27
CA VAL A 150 1.81 6.72 -4.01
C VAL A 150 0.44 6.90 -4.65
N PRO A 151 0.33 6.90 -5.99
CA PRO A 151 -0.96 6.79 -6.63
C PRO A 151 -1.53 5.41 -6.37
N VAL A 152 -2.81 5.35 -5.97
CA VAL A 152 -3.52 4.10 -5.71
C VAL A 152 -4.86 4.09 -6.41
N LEU A 153 -5.30 2.90 -6.83
CA LEU A 153 -6.67 2.67 -7.27
C LEU A 153 -7.47 2.05 -6.12
N ILE A 154 -8.75 2.42 -6.05
CA ILE A 154 -9.75 1.79 -5.19
C ILE A 154 -10.86 1.28 -6.08
N HIS A 155 -11.03 -0.03 -6.13
CA HIS A 155 -12.06 -0.73 -6.89
C HIS A 155 -13.24 -1.07 -5.98
N PHE A 156 -14.45 -0.82 -6.47
CA PHE A 156 -15.70 -1.06 -5.75
C PHE A 156 -16.51 -2.17 -6.42
N GLU A 157 -17.39 -2.80 -5.63
CA GLU A 157 -18.23 -3.92 -6.06
C GLU A 157 -19.16 -3.57 -7.24
N ASP A 158 -19.53 -2.30 -7.37
CA ASP A 158 -20.39 -1.80 -8.45
C ASP A 158 -19.63 -1.54 -9.77
N GLY A 159 -18.35 -1.90 -9.82
CA GLY A 159 -17.47 -1.69 -10.97
C GLY A 159 -16.83 -0.31 -11.02
N GLN A 160 -17.14 0.59 -10.07
CA GLN A 160 -16.47 1.88 -10.00
C GLN A 160 -15.01 1.71 -9.58
N THR A 161 -14.13 2.49 -10.21
CA THR A 161 -12.73 2.62 -9.81
C THR A 161 -12.44 4.09 -9.53
N GLN A 162 -11.85 4.37 -8.37
CA GLN A 162 -11.44 5.72 -7.98
C GLN A 162 -9.92 5.78 -7.85
N ARG A 163 -9.35 6.94 -8.20
CA ARG A 163 -7.94 7.23 -7.95
C ARG A 163 -7.77 8.05 -6.69
N TRP A 164 -6.83 7.63 -5.85
CA TRP A 164 -6.50 8.24 -4.58
C TRP A 164 -4.98 8.34 -4.45
N LEU A 165 -4.52 9.05 -3.43
CA LEU A 165 -3.12 9.18 -3.07
C LEU A 165 -2.88 8.69 -1.65
N LEU A 166 -1.87 7.83 -1.48
CA LEU A 166 -1.26 7.60 -0.17
C LEU A 166 -0.09 8.55 0.01
N VAL A 167 -0.11 9.33 1.08
CA VAL A 167 1.00 10.19 1.50
C VAL A 167 1.64 9.57 2.73
N ARG A 168 2.90 9.15 2.62
CA ARG A 168 3.64 8.56 3.73
C ARG A 168 3.87 9.63 4.80
N LEU A 169 3.46 9.34 6.04
CA LEU A 169 3.70 10.23 7.18
C LEU A 169 5.19 10.30 7.50
N GLU A 170 5.63 11.24 8.36
CA GLU A 170 6.99 11.24 8.90
C GLU A 170 7.21 10.10 9.91
N GLU A 171 8.42 9.54 10.03
CA GLU A 171 8.63 8.49 11.03
C GLU A 171 8.54 9.19 12.37
N PRO A 172 7.85 8.60 13.37
CA PRO A 172 8.06 9.05 14.72
C PRO A 172 9.57 8.99 14.95
N MET A 173 10.22 10.15 15.08
CA MET A 173 11.58 10.18 15.58
C MET A 173 11.50 9.45 16.90
N GLU A 174 12.12 8.27 17.00
CA GLU A 174 12.35 7.64 18.29
C GLU A 174 12.91 8.75 19.17
N ALA A 175 12.14 9.16 20.17
CA ALA A 175 12.58 10.14 21.13
C ALA A 175 13.90 9.58 21.66
N GLN A 176 15.02 10.18 21.26
CA GLN A 176 16.31 9.91 21.84
C GLN A 176 16.11 10.06 23.33
N ALA A 177 16.09 8.93 24.04
CA ALA A 177 16.03 8.91 25.49
C ALA A 177 17.19 9.78 25.95
N GLY A 178 16.82 10.98 26.42
CA GLY A 178 17.77 12.01 26.79
C GLY A 178 18.72 11.42 27.82
N GLN A 179 20.00 11.37 27.46
CA GLN A 179 21.08 11.51 28.41
C GLN A 179 20.86 12.85 29.13
N SER A 180 20.18 12.83 30.27
CA SER A 180 20.37 13.84 31.29
C SER A 180 21.37 13.28 32.30
N ASP A 181 22.63 13.52 31.94
CA ASP A 181 23.69 13.95 32.84
C ASP A 181 23.17 14.36 34.24
N GLN A 182 23.47 13.55 35.25
CA GLN A 182 23.63 14.03 36.62
C GLN A 182 24.99 13.57 37.10
N SER A 183 26.01 14.27 36.61
CA SER A 183 27.27 14.39 37.32
C SER A 183 27.31 15.75 38.03
N SER A 184 27.56 15.66 39.35
CA SER A 184 28.17 16.67 40.24
C SER A 184 27.28 17.42 41.23
N GLU A 185 27.85 17.53 42.45
CA GLU A 185 27.57 18.43 43.58
C GLU A 185 26.48 17.93 44.57
N ASN A 186 26.74 17.73 45.86
CA ASN A 186 27.88 18.01 46.72
C ASN A 186 27.72 17.18 48.02
#